data_AF-R7M9Z3-F1
#
_entry.id   AF-R7M9Z3-F1
#
_cell.length_a   1.000
_cell.length_b   1.000
_cell.length_c   1.000
_cell.angle_alpha   90.00
_cell.angle_beta   90.00
_cell.angle_gamma   90.00
#
_symmetry.space_group_name_H-M   'P 1'
#
loop_
_entity.id
_entity.type
_entity.pdbx_description
1 polymer ?
#
loop_
_entity_poly.entity_id
_entity_poly.type
_entity_poly.pdbx_seq_one_letter_code
_entity_poly.pdbx_strand_id
1 'polypeptide(L)'
;MEEEVKISFWKKLKISIFGLEEYQKLIVQKTRKTIFYVIILMLIFAFFLSFALTYKFSQKVTEVKKYIEENIETLEFDNGKLSVSGKESNVIQTDKLYDGKIIIDTEENISNEKLEKYKDDIKSYYNGIIILRDTVMIRSITGTFTTISLEEVSDKFNLVKLNKQDIISVFSSNNVYSIYISFYIVMFVYMFIIYLSTTLLDAILYSFLGYITGISVNLRIRYKNVYNVAIYSMTLPIILNLIYMIVNILTGYTIKYFSILYMAITCIYVIAAILIIRSEIIKKQIELSKILEEQEKVRQEIEEKERQKKEEEEKEKNRKKDEKERQEQKKKKQENKKTPKTGENPEPQANIKTEEF
;
A
#
# COMPACT_ATOMS: atom_id res chain seq x y z
N MET A 1 -7.25 2.46 23.81
CA MET A 1 -7.01 3.28 22.60
C MET A 1 -5.52 3.13 22.31
N GLU A 2 -5.11 2.28 21.37
CA GLU A 2 -3.67 2.19 21.01
C GLU A 2 -3.26 3.52 20.37
N GLU A 3 -2.22 4.16 20.91
CA GLU A 3 -1.71 5.43 20.40
C GLU A 3 -1.21 5.29 18.96
N GLU A 4 -1.66 6.20 18.10
CA GLU A 4 -1.32 6.20 16.68
C GLU A 4 0.15 6.59 16.49
N VAL A 5 1.03 5.60 16.26
CA VAL A 5 2.43 5.88 15.94
C VAL A 5 2.49 6.67 14.62
N LYS A 6 3.03 7.90 14.67
CA LYS A 6 3.33 8.68 13.46
C LYS A 6 4.50 8.03 12.72
N ILE A 7 4.22 7.49 11.54
CA ILE A 7 5.21 6.82 10.68
C ILE A 7 5.34 7.62 9.38
N SER A 8 6.57 7.98 9.00
CA SER A 8 6.87 8.68 7.74
C SER A 8 6.63 7.79 6.52
N PHE A 9 6.48 8.39 5.33
CA PHE A 9 6.28 7.65 4.07
C PHE A 9 7.36 6.58 3.85
N TRP A 10 8.65 6.96 3.97
CA TRP A 10 9.77 6.05 3.76
C TRP A 10 9.79 4.88 4.75
N LYS A 11 9.41 5.14 6.01
CA LYS A 11 9.31 4.08 7.01
C LYS A 11 8.14 3.15 6.71
N LYS A 12 6.99 3.67 6.26
CA LYS A 12 5.87 2.85 5.77
C LYS A 12 6.30 1.99 4.59
N LEU A 13 6.97 2.57 3.60
CA LEU A 13 7.48 1.87 2.43
C LEU A 13 8.44 0.74 2.83
N LYS A 14 9.41 1.01 3.72
CA LYS A 14 10.34 -0.01 4.22
C LYS A 14 9.61 -1.16 4.93
N ILE A 15 8.65 -0.84 5.80
CA ILE A 15 7.84 -1.85 6.50
C ILE A 15 7.03 -2.67 5.48
N SER A 16 6.40 -2.01 4.52
CA SER A 16 5.58 -2.68 3.50
C SER A 16 6.37 -3.66 2.63
N ILE A 17 7.67 -3.41 2.39
CA ILE A 17 8.53 -4.26 1.56
C ILE A 17 9.23 -5.35 2.39
N PHE A 18 9.78 -5.02 3.55
CA PHE A 18 10.68 -5.92 4.30
C PHE A 18 10.19 -6.27 5.70
N GLY A 19 9.24 -5.50 6.25
CA GLY A 19 8.86 -5.54 7.66
C GLY A 19 7.49 -6.17 7.89
N LEU A 20 7.21 -7.35 7.34
CA LEU A 20 5.93 -8.05 7.52
C LEU A 20 5.53 -8.20 9.01
N GLU A 21 6.52 -8.41 9.89
CA GLU A 21 6.34 -8.47 11.35
C GLU A 21 5.82 -7.17 11.97
N GLU A 22 6.12 -6.03 11.35
CA GLU A 22 5.72 -4.70 11.80
C GLU A 22 4.37 -4.24 11.21
N TYR A 23 3.66 -5.09 10.45
CA TYR A 23 2.37 -4.73 9.84
C TYR A 23 1.28 -4.37 10.86
N GLN A 24 1.40 -4.82 12.11
CA GLN A 24 0.55 -4.38 13.22
C GLN A 24 0.61 -2.86 13.47
N LYS A 25 1.70 -2.19 13.07
CA LYS A 25 1.83 -0.72 13.16
C LYS A 25 1.12 0.00 12.01
N LEU A 26 0.93 -0.70 10.89
CA LEU A 26 0.31 -0.17 9.67
C LEU A 26 -1.20 -0.35 9.67
N ILE A 27 -1.70 -1.48 10.21
CA ILE A 27 -3.13 -1.81 10.24
C ILE A 27 -3.98 -0.78 11.02
N VAL A 28 -3.41 -0.20 12.09
CA VAL A 28 -4.09 0.79 12.96
C VAL A 28 -4.12 2.21 12.38
N GLN A 29 -3.44 2.45 11.25
CA GLN A 29 -3.41 3.78 10.62
C GLN A 29 -4.80 4.21 10.14
N LYS A 30 -5.08 5.51 10.16
CA LYS A 30 -6.31 6.04 9.55
C LYS A 30 -6.29 5.80 8.04
N THR A 31 -7.40 5.31 7.48
CA THR A 31 -7.54 5.02 6.04
C THR A 31 -7.16 6.20 5.15
N ARG A 32 -7.46 7.44 5.56
CA ARG A 32 -7.01 8.66 4.84
C ARG A 32 -5.49 8.73 4.69
N LYS A 33 -4.71 8.34 5.71
CA LYS A 33 -3.24 8.32 5.65
C LYS A 33 -2.73 7.19 4.75
N THR A 34 -3.46 6.07 4.69
CA THR A 34 -3.18 4.97 3.78
C THR A 34 -3.45 5.36 2.33
N ILE A 35 -4.56 6.05 2.07
CA ILE A 35 -4.89 6.59 0.74
C ILE A 35 -3.82 7.61 0.30
N PHE A 36 -3.42 8.52 1.20
CA PHE A 36 -2.35 9.46 0.88
C PHE A 36 -1.01 8.76 0.59
N TYR A 37 -0.72 7.68 1.30
CA TYR A 37 0.45 6.84 1.04
C TYR A 37 0.43 6.24 -0.37
N VAL A 38 -0.69 5.64 -0.80
CA VAL A 38 -0.78 5.04 -2.14
C VAL A 38 -0.75 6.12 -3.23
N ILE A 39 -1.33 7.30 -3.00
CA ILE A 39 -1.22 8.44 -3.93
C ILE A 39 0.25 8.82 -4.16
N ILE A 40 1.05 8.97 -3.10
CA ILE A 40 2.49 9.27 -3.24
C ILE A 40 3.21 8.15 -3.97
N LEU A 41 2.93 6.88 -3.63
CA LEU A 41 3.53 5.73 -4.31
C LEU A 41 3.22 5.74 -5.82
N MET A 42 1.97 6.06 -6.20
CA MET A 42 1.54 6.14 -7.59
C MET A 42 2.13 7.36 -8.32
N LEU A 43 2.34 8.49 -7.64
CA LEU A 43 3.06 9.62 -8.23
C LEU A 43 4.49 9.23 -8.60
N ILE A 44 5.19 8.53 -7.72
CA ILE A 44 6.55 8.02 -7.98
C ILE A 44 6.53 7.01 -9.12
N PHE A 45 5.56 6.09 -9.11
CA PHE A 45 5.38 5.09 -10.16
C PHE A 45 5.17 5.75 -11.53
N ALA A 46 4.22 6.67 -11.64
CA ALA A 46 3.90 7.38 -12.87
C ALA A 46 5.08 8.23 -13.36
N PHE A 47 5.83 8.84 -12.44
CA PHE A 47 7.02 9.64 -12.77
C PHE A 47 8.06 8.82 -13.54
N PHE A 48 8.46 7.65 -12.99
CA PHE A 48 9.46 6.80 -13.61
C PHE A 48 8.96 6.13 -14.90
N LEU A 49 7.71 5.66 -14.90
CA LEU A 49 7.14 5.00 -16.07
C LEU A 49 7.02 5.96 -17.26
N SER A 50 6.56 7.19 -17.01
CA SER A 50 6.42 8.22 -18.06
C SER A 50 7.78 8.65 -18.61
N PHE A 51 8.83 8.60 -17.77
CA PHE A 51 10.19 8.88 -18.22
C PHE A 51 10.68 7.79 -19.18
N ALA A 52 10.48 6.51 -18.84
CA ALA A 52 10.83 5.40 -19.71
C ALA A 52 10.08 5.44 -21.06
N LEU A 53 8.79 5.78 -21.04
CA LEU A 53 7.98 5.96 -22.25
C LEU A 53 8.47 7.13 -23.11
N THR A 54 8.75 8.27 -22.48
CA THR A 54 9.25 9.46 -23.19
C THR A 54 10.61 9.20 -23.82
N TYR A 55 11.48 8.46 -23.12
CA TYR A 55 12.75 8.01 -23.68
C TYR A 55 12.55 7.12 -24.90
N LYS A 56 11.66 6.12 -24.82
CA LYS A 56 11.36 5.24 -25.96
C LYS A 56 10.73 6.01 -27.13
N PHE A 57 9.85 6.96 -26.84
CA PHE A 57 9.27 7.87 -27.83
C PHE A 57 10.33 8.72 -28.52
N SER A 58 11.33 9.24 -27.79
CA SER A 58 12.43 10.01 -28.38
C SER A 58 13.26 9.20 -29.39
N GLN A 59 13.47 7.90 -29.12
CA GLN A 59 14.13 7.00 -30.06
C GLN A 59 13.28 6.85 -31.34
N LYS A 60 11.97 6.70 -31.19
CA LYS A 60 11.04 6.60 -32.32
C LYS A 60 10.97 7.88 -33.16
N VAL A 61 10.98 9.05 -32.53
CA VAL A 61 11.08 10.34 -33.25
C VAL A 61 12.37 10.41 -34.06
N THR A 62 13.48 9.93 -33.49
CA THR A 62 14.77 9.88 -34.21
C THR A 62 14.73 8.91 -35.40
N GLU A 63 14.12 7.74 -35.24
CA GLU A 63 13.92 6.77 -36.33
C GLU A 63 13.05 7.36 -37.46
N VAL A 64 11.95 8.03 -37.12
CA VAL A 64 11.07 8.70 -38.09
C VAL A 64 11.82 9.81 -38.84
N LYS A 65 12.57 10.64 -38.12
CA LYS A 65 13.40 11.70 -38.73
C LYS A 65 14.36 11.09 -39.76
N LYS A 66 15.12 10.07 -39.35
CA LYS A 66 16.08 9.38 -40.22
C LYS A 66 15.39 8.80 -41.46
N TYR A 67 14.23 8.18 -41.28
CA TYR A 67 13.47 7.63 -42.40
C TYR A 67 13.03 8.71 -43.40
N ILE A 68 12.57 9.87 -42.93
CA ILE A 68 12.20 11.01 -43.78
C ILE A 68 13.41 11.53 -44.55
N GLU A 69 14.57 11.65 -43.91
CA GLU A 69 15.81 12.11 -44.56
C GLU A 69 16.27 11.14 -45.65
N GLU A 70 16.22 9.83 -45.36
CA GLU A 70 16.76 8.79 -46.24
C GLU A 70 15.81 8.41 -47.38
N ASN A 71 14.49 8.36 -47.16
CA ASN A 71 13.54 7.72 -48.09
C ASN A 71 12.58 8.68 -48.78
N ILE A 72 12.31 9.84 -48.18
CA ILE A 72 11.39 10.83 -48.75
C ILE A 72 12.21 11.82 -49.59
N GLU A 73 11.78 12.12 -50.81
CA GLU A 73 12.41 13.14 -51.66
C GLU A 73 11.77 14.50 -51.36
N THR A 74 10.48 14.62 -51.65
CA THR A 74 9.68 15.83 -51.45
C THR A 74 8.58 15.58 -50.42
N LEU A 75 8.34 16.59 -49.58
CA LEU A 75 7.21 16.65 -48.67
C LEU A 75 6.78 18.10 -48.58
N GLU A 76 5.57 18.38 -49.03
CA GLU A 76 4.95 19.70 -48.96
C GLU A 76 3.52 19.58 -48.46
N PHE A 77 3.17 20.49 -47.56
CA PHE A 77 1.81 20.70 -47.11
C PHE A 77 1.43 22.13 -47.44
N ASP A 78 0.32 22.30 -48.15
CA ASP A 78 -0.19 23.61 -48.56
C ASP A 78 -1.72 23.60 -48.43
N ASN A 79 -2.24 24.39 -47.48
CA ASN A 79 -3.67 24.59 -47.22
C ASN A 79 -4.50 23.29 -47.21
N GLY A 80 -4.17 22.38 -46.29
CA GLY A 80 -4.92 21.12 -46.13
C GLY A 80 -4.59 20.03 -47.15
N LYS A 81 -3.66 20.28 -48.09
CA LYS A 81 -3.22 19.29 -49.08
C LYS A 81 -1.77 18.90 -48.85
N LEU A 82 -1.54 17.60 -48.75
CA LEU A 82 -0.23 16.98 -48.60
C LEU A 82 0.25 16.43 -49.95
N SER A 83 1.50 16.70 -50.30
CA SER A 83 2.21 16.09 -51.42
C SER A 83 3.49 15.46 -50.89
N VAL A 84 3.63 14.15 -51.08
CA VAL A 84 4.80 13.37 -50.66
C VAL A 84 5.26 12.51 -51.82
N SER A 85 6.55 12.58 -52.15
CA SER A 85 7.21 11.68 -53.09
C SER A 85 8.37 10.97 -52.39
N GLY A 86 8.42 9.65 -52.50
CA GLY A 86 9.58 8.86 -52.08
C GLY A 86 10.69 8.92 -53.13
N LYS A 87 11.93 8.64 -52.73
CA LYS A 87 13.08 8.58 -53.66
C LYS A 87 13.01 7.40 -54.63
N GLU A 88 12.40 6.29 -54.20
CA GLU A 88 12.28 5.06 -55.00
C GLU A 88 10.89 4.90 -55.64
N SER A 89 9.85 5.42 -55.00
CA SER A 89 8.46 5.26 -55.42
C SER A 89 7.61 6.40 -54.87
N ASN A 90 6.62 6.84 -55.65
CA ASN A 90 5.62 7.82 -55.23
C ASN A 90 4.69 7.26 -54.14
N VAL A 91 4.45 5.95 -54.15
CA VAL A 91 3.72 5.25 -53.09
C VAL A 91 4.73 4.68 -52.09
N ILE A 92 4.66 5.14 -50.85
CA ILE A 92 5.55 4.71 -49.77
C ILE A 92 4.82 3.73 -48.87
N GLN A 93 5.43 2.57 -48.64
CA GLN A 93 4.91 1.58 -47.68
C GLN A 93 5.99 1.20 -46.68
N THR A 94 5.69 1.25 -45.40
CA THR A 94 6.65 0.88 -44.35
C THR A 94 5.97 0.28 -43.14
N ASP A 95 6.55 -0.80 -42.63
CA ASP A 95 6.22 -1.48 -41.38
C ASP A 95 7.35 -1.35 -40.33
N LYS A 96 8.38 -0.55 -40.63
CA LYS A 96 9.59 -0.42 -39.79
C LYS A 96 9.47 0.64 -38.71
N LEU A 97 8.56 1.61 -38.87
CA LEU A 97 8.50 2.79 -38.01
C LEU A 97 7.73 2.55 -36.71
N TYR A 98 6.73 1.66 -36.75
CA TYR A 98 5.88 1.35 -35.61
C TYR A 98 5.29 -0.06 -35.76
N ASP A 99 4.60 -0.55 -34.72
CA ASP A 99 3.93 -1.86 -34.74
C ASP A 99 2.63 -1.79 -35.56
N GLY A 100 2.80 -1.72 -36.89
CA GLY A 100 1.75 -1.53 -37.88
C GLY A 100 2.31 -1.17 -39.25
N LYS A 101 1.43 -0.91 -40.22
CA LYS A 101 1.82 -0.56 -41.59
C LYS A 101 1.35 0.86 -41.95
N ILE A 102 2.27 1.69 -42.42
CA ILE A 102 1.99 3.00 -43.02
C ILE A 102 1.99 2.85 -44.53
N ILE A 103 0.95 3.38 -45.18
CA ILE A 103 0.86 3.55 -46.63
C ILE A 103 0.67 5.04 -46.89
N ILE A 104 1.52 5.64 -47.72
CA ILE A 104 1.44 7.04 -48.13
C ILE A 104 1.28 7.07 -49.65
N ASP A 105 0.18 7.65 -50.11
CA ASP A 105 -0.10 7.89 -51.52
C ASP A 105 -0.82 9.23 -51.64
N THR A 106 -0.15 10.24 -52.21
CA THR A 106 -0.67 11.61 -52.32
C THR A 106 -1.05 11.99 -53.75
N GLU A 107 -1.30 11.00 -54.61
CA GLU A 107 -1.84 11.22 -55.94
C GLU A 107 -3.19 11.96 -55.89
N GLU A 108 -3.43 12.84 -56.87
CA GLU A 108 -4.60 13.72 -56.90
C GLU A 108 -5.93 12.98 -57.05
N ASN A 109 -5.90 11.75 -57.61
CA ASN A 109 -7.09 10.95 -57.89
C ASN A 109 -6.84 9.46 -57.60
N ILE A 110 -6.97 9.06 -56.35
CA ILE A 110 -6.89 7.66 -55.95
C ILE A 110 -8.21 6.95 -56.27
N SER A 111 -8.14 5.91 -57.10
CA SER A 111 -9.29 5.05 -57.39
C SER A 111 -9.78 4.36 -56.12
N ASN A 112 -11.11 4.21 -55.99
CA ASN A 112 -11.74 3.45 -54.91
C ASN A 112 -11.18 2.03 -54.80
N GLU A 113 -10.83 1.40 -55.93
CA GLU A 113 -10.23 0.06 -55.94
C GLU A 113 -8.83 0.05 -55.30
N LYS A 114 -8.01 1.08 -55.57
CA LYS A 114 -6.67 1.25 -54.99
C LYS A 114 -6.78 1.51 -53.47
N LEU A 115 -7.76 2.31 -53.05
CA LEU A 115 -8.02 2.58 -51.64
C LEU A 115 -8.51 1.34 -50.88
N GLU A 116 -9.43 0.56 -51.44
CA GLU A 116 -9.88 -0.69 -50.81
C GLU A 116 -8.73 -1.70 -50.70
N LYS A 117 -7.85 -1.77 -51.72
CA LYS A 117 -6.62 -2.57 -51.63
C LYS A 117 -5.73 -2.12 -50.47
N TYR A 118 -5.55 -0.81 -50.25
CA TYR A 118 -4.78 -0.32 -49.10
C TYR A 118 -5.41 -0.68 -47.76
N LYS A 119 -6.74 -0.60 -47.65
CA LYS A 119 -7.45 -1.04 -46.45
C LYS A 119 -7.27 -2.54 -46.22
N ASP A 120 -7.32 -3.35 -47.26
CA ASP A 120 -7.08 -4.79 -47.20
C ASP A 120 -5.64 -5.12 -46.79
N ASP A 121 -4.64 -4.42 -47.37
CA ASP A 121 -3.23 -4.62 -47.08
C ASP A 121 -2.87 -4.36 -45.60
N ILE A 122 -3.62 -3.50 -44.92
CA ILE A 122 -3.41 -3.22 -43.49
C ILE A 122 -4.32 -4.03 -42.56
N LYS A 123 -5.26 -4.85 -43.08
CA LYS A 123 -6.14 -5.70 -42.24
C LYS A 123 -5.35 -6.75 -41.46
N SER A 124 -4.25 -7.23 -42.01
CA SER A 124 -3.37 -8.23 -41.39
C SER A 124 -2.51 -7.66 -40.26
N TYR A 125 -2.40 -6.33 -40.17
CA TYR A 125 -1.62 -5.64 -39.15
C TYR A 125 -2.49 -5.24 -37.96
N TYR A 126 -1.89 -5.20 -36.77
CA TYR A 126 -2.58 -4.81 -35.54
C TYR A 126 -3.03 -3.34 -35.57
N ASN A 127 -2.23 -2.48 -36.20
CA ASN A 127 -2.54 -1.08 -36.48
C ASN A 127 -2.17 -0.73 -37.94
N GLY A 128 -2.87 0.24 -38.53
CA GLY A 128 -2.62 0.68 -39.91
C GLY A 128 -2.87 2.17 -40.08
N ILE A 129 -2.04 2.84 -40.88
CA ILE A 129 -2.20 4.26 -41.21
C ILE A 129 -2.13 4.40 -42.72
N ILE A 130 -3.13 5.04 -43.31
CA ILE A 130 -3.16 5.41 -44.72
C ILE A 130 -3.15 6.94 -44.78
N ILE A 131 -2.13 7.52 -45.40
CA ILE A 131 -1.97 8.96 -45.57
C ILE A 131 -2.24 9.27 -47.04
N LEU A 132 -3.32 9.99 -47.29
CA LEU A 132 -3.71 10.49 -48.60
C LEU A 132 -3.39 11.97 -48.73
N ARG A 133 -3.69 12.54 -49.90
CA ARG A 133 -3.48 13.96 -50.19
C ARG A 133 -4.26 14.89 -49.27
N ASP A 134 -5.48 14.54 -48.90
CA ASP A 134 -6.42 15.39 -48.16
C ASP A 134 -6.85 14.78 -46.81
N THR A 135 -6.53 13.51 -46.58
CA THR A 135 -7.06 12.75 -45.45
C THR A 135 -6.03 11.79 -44.89
N VAL A 136 -6.12 11.54 -43.58
CA VAL A 136 -5.38 10.48 -42.89
C VAL A 136 -6.38 9.50 -42.31
N MET A 137 -6.29 8.23 -42.70
CA MET A 137 -7.11 7.15 -42.17
C MET A 137 -6.30 6.29 -41.21
N ILE A 138 -6.76 6.21 -39.96
CA ILE A 138 -6.14 5.43 -38.91
C ILE A 138 -7.05 4.25 -38.60
N ARG A 139 -6.54 3.03 -38.81
CA ARG A 139 -7.19 1.82 -38.38
C ARG A 139 -6.80 1.51 -36.94
N SER A 140 -7.80 1.51 -36.06
CA SER A 140 -7.61 1.12 -34.66
C SER A 140 -7.58 -0.40 -34.49
N ILE A 141 -7.14 -0.87 -33.32
CA ILE A 141 -7.16 -2.27 -32.91
C ILE A 141 -8.53 -2.97 -33.03
N THR A 142 -9.64 -2.23 -33.03
CA THR A 142 -11.00 -2.82 -33.07
C THR A 142 -11.52 -3.12 -34.47
N GLY A 143 -10.80 -2.72 -35.53
CA GLY A 143 -11.33 -2.84 -36.90
C GLY A 143 -11.67 -1.50 -37.53
N THR A 144 -11.94 -0.49 -36.70
CA THR A 144 -12.55 0.76 -37.16
C THR A 144 -11.52 1.71 -37.76
N PHE A 145 -11.92 2.35 -38.85
CA PHE A 145 -11.19 3.44 -39.47
C PHE A 145 -11.68 4.78 -38.92
N THR A 146 -10.74 5.59 -38.45
CA THR A 146 -10.97 7.00 -38.14
C THR A 146 -10.33 7.83 -39.25
N THR A 147 -11.14 8.62 -39.94
CA THR A 147 -10.66 9.51 -41.00
C THR A 147 -10.50 10.91 -40.43
N ILE A 148 -9.34 11.51 -40.66
CA ILE A 148 -9.00 12.88 -40.26
C ILE A 148 -8.82 13.69 -41.54
N SER A 149 -9.59 14.76 -41.71
CA SER A 149 -9.39 15.73 -42.78
C SER A 149 -8.18 16.60 -42.48
N LEU A 150 -7.28 16.73 -43.45
CA LEU A 150 -6.11 17.59 -43.34
C LEU A 150 -6.46 19.08 -43.42
N GLU A 151 -7.58 19.43 -44.06
CA GLU A 151 -8.13 20.79 -44.06
C GLU A 151 -8.60 21.20 -42.66
N GLU A 152 -9.31 20.32 -41.95
CA GLU A 152 -9.70 20.58 -40.56
C GLU A 152 -8.49 20.74 -39.62
N VAL A 153 -7.41 20.02 -39.89
CA VAL A 153 -6.14 20.16 -39.15
C VAL A 153 -5.48 21.50 -39.48
N SER A 154 -5.44 21.88 -40.76
CA SER A 154 -4.95 23.16 -41.24
C SER A 154 -5.61 24.33 -40.50
N ASP A 155 -6.94 24.32 -40.41
CA ASP A 155 -7.72 25.37 -39.77
C ASP A 155 -7.53 25.42 -38.27
N LYS A 156 -7.54 24.26 -37.58
CA LYS A 156 -7.41 24.21 -36.11
C LYS A 156 -6.05 24.67 -35.60
N PHE A 157 -5.00 24.44 -36.38
CA PHE A 157 -3.61 24.72 -35.99
C PHE A 157 -3.01 25.92 -36.73
N ASN A 158 -3.81 26.65 -37.53
CA ASN A 158 -3.36 27.75 -38.39
C ASN A 158 -2.13 27.36 -39.25
N LEU A 159 -2.13 26.14 -39.79
CA LEU A 159 -1.01 25.60 -40.57
C LEU A 159 -1.21 25.90 -42.05
N VAL A 160 -0.64 26.99 -42.54
CA VAL A 160 -0.81 27.40 -43.95
C VAL A 160 0.12 26.61 -44.90
N LYS A 161 1.40 26.50 -44.55
CA LYS A 161 2.41 25.85 -45.39
C LYS A 161 3.51 25.20 -44.56
N LEU A 162 3.88 23.97 -44.91
CA LEU A 162 5.03 23.26 -44.34
C LEU A 162 5.79 22.54 -45.45
N ASN A 163 7.11 22.60 -45.42
CA ASN A 163 7.95 21.79 -46.29
C ASN A 163 8.71 20.72 -45.47
N LYS A 164 9.43 19.84 -46.19
CA LYS A 164 10.25 18.78 -45.59
C LYS A 164 11.26 19.32 -44.56
N GLN A 165 11.92 20.45 -44.85
CA GLN A 165 12.93 21.04 -43.96
C GLN A 165 12.29 21.59 -42.68
N ASP A 166 11.09 22.15 -42.78
CA ASP A 166 10.34 22.61 -41.61
C ASP A 166 10.06 21.43 -40.67
N ILE A 167 9.62 20.29 -41.20
CA ILE A 167 9.38 19.06 -40.40
C ILE A 167 10.67 18.54 -39.78
N ILE A 168 11.76 18.45 -40.56
CA ILE A 168 13.07 18.00 -40.04
C ILE A 168 13.57 18.95 -38.94
N SER A 169 13.36 20.26 -39.09
CA SER A 169 13.78 21.26 -38.12
C SER A 169 13.03 21.13 -36.78
N VAL A 170 11.75 20.74 -36.81
CA VAL A 170 10.96 20.43 -35.61
C VAL A 170 11.58 19.27 -34.83
N PHE A 171 12.10 18.26 -35.53
CA PHE A 171 12.76 17.10 -34.91
C PHE A 171 14.24 17.32 -34.55
N SER A 172 14.87 18.40 -35.04
CA SER A 172 16.32 18.65 -34.89
C SER A 172 16.67 19.80 -33.96
N SER A 173 15.74 20.73 -33.76
CA SER A 173 15.96 21.94 -32.97
C SER A 173 15.61 21.75 -31.49
N ASN A 174 15.86 22.78 -30.68
CA ASN A 174 15.37 22.85 -29.30
C ASN A 174 13.86 22.62 -29.16
N ASN A 175 13.08 22.78 -30.25
CA ASN A 175 11.63 22.56 -30.25
C ASN A 175 11.26 21.08 -30.02
N VAL A 176 12.14 20.13 -30.35
CA VAL A 176 11.88 18.70 -30.11
C VAL A 176 11.76 18.40 -28.60
N TYR A 177 12.50 19.13 -27.76
CA TYR A 177 12.37 19.00 -26.31
C TYR A 177 11.00 19.44 -25.81
N SER A 178 10.38 20.45 -26.45
CA SER A 178 9.01 20.87 -26.10
C SER A 178 7.99 19.77 -26.40
N ILE A 179 8.18 19.03 -27.50
CA ILE A 179 7.38 17.83 -27.82
C ILE A 179 7.58 16.75 -26.75
N TYR A 180 8.83 16.46 -26.37
CA TYR A 180 9.13 15.45 -25.35
C TYR A 180 8.56 15.81 -23.97
N ILE A 181 8.67 17.07 -23.56
CA ILE A 181 8.11 17.56 -22.29
C ILE A 181 6.58 17.49 -22.32
N SER A 182 5.95 17.93 -23.41
CA SER A 182 4.50 17.87 -23.56
C SER A 182 3.98 16.43 -23.52
N PHE A 183 4.65 15.52 -24.24
CA PHE A 183 4.36 14.09 -24.22
C PHE A 183 4.53 13.51 -22.81
N TYR A 184 5.62 13.85 -22.12
CA TYR A 184 5.86 13.41 -20.75
C TYR A 184 4.74 13.85 -19.80
N ILE A 185 4.31 15.11 -19.85
CA ILE A 185 3.26 15.65 -18.97
C ILE A 185 1.94 14.92 -19.21
N VAL A 186 1.55 14.77 -20.48
CA VAL A 186 0.31 14.07 -20.85
C VAL A 186 0.36 12.61 -20.39
N MET A 187 1.46 11.91 -20.64
CA MET A 187 1.64 10.53 -20.23
C MET A 187 1.71 10.38 -18.70
N PHE A 188 2.33 11.32 -18.01
CA PHE A 188 2.37 11.33 -16.54
C PHE A 188 0.99 11.42 -15.93
N VAL A 189 0.16 12.37 -16.39
CA VAL A 189 -1.21 12.52 -15.90
C VAL A 189 -2.05 11.28 -16.23
N TYR A 190 -1.96 10.80 -17.48
CA TYR A 190 -2.66 9.62 -17.95
C TYR A 190 -2.32 8.37 -17.11
N MET A 191 -1.03 8.08 -16.95
CA MET A 191 -0.56 6.93 -16.18
C MET A 191 -0.90 7.07 -14.70
N PHE A 192 -0.74 8.25 -14.11
CA PHE A 192 -1.08 8.47 -12.71
C PHE A 192 -2.57 8.16 -12.44
N ILE A 193 -3.47 8.66 -13.28
CA ILE A 193 -4.91 8.43 -13.13
C ILE A 193 -5.22 6.95 -13.24
N ILE A 194 -4.76 6.29 -14.31
CA ILE A 194 -5.09 4.88 -14.57
C ILE A 194 -4.54 3.98 -13.45
N TYR A 195 -3.25 4.09 -13.12
CA TYR A 195 -2.64 3.21 -12.13
C TYR A 195 -3.13 3.47 -10.71
N LEU A 196 -3.44 4.72 -10.36
CA LEU A 196 -4.08 5.02 -9.07
C LEU A 196 -5.47 4.39 -9.00
N SER A 197 -6.29 4.56 -10.04
CA SER A 197 -7.65 4.02 -10.08
C SER A 197 -7.64 2.49 -10.00
N THR A 198 -6.80 1.81 -10.79
CA THR A 198 -6.72 0.34 -10.76
C THR A 198 -6.18 -0.16 -9.42
N THR A 199 -5.15 0.46 -8.85
CA THR A 199 -4.60 0.08 -7.53
C THR A 199 -5.63 0.22 -6.41
N LEU A 200 -6.47 1.27 -6.46
CA LEU A 200 -7.54 1.46 -5.47
C LEU A 200 -8.64 0.39 -5.61
N LEU A 201 -8.98 -0.02 -6.83
CA LEU A 201 -9.92 -1.13 -7.07
C LEU A 201 -9.33 -2.46 -6.60
N ASP A 202 -8.07 -2.73 -6.92
CA ASP A 202 -7.34 -3.90 -6.46
C ASP A 202 -7.29 -3.96 -4.93
N ALA A 203 -7.08 -2.83 -4.26
CA ALA A 203 -7.12 -2.76 -2.79
C ALA A 203 -8.45 -3.27 -2.22
N ILE A 204 -9.58 -2.95 -2.86
CA ILE A 204 -10.90 -3.42 -2.45
C ILE A 204 -10.97 -4.93 -2.60
N LEU A 205 -10.55 -5.46 -3.75
CA LEU A 205 -10.56 -6.90 -4.04
C LEU A 205 -9.65 -7.69 -3.08
N TYR A 206 -8.41 -7.27 -2.88
CA TYR A 206 -7.48 -7.93 -1.97
C TYR A 206 -7.88 -7.76 -0.50
N SER A 207 -8.54 -6.66 -0.14
CA SER A 207 -9.09 -6.51 1.21
C SER A 207 -10.25 -7.47 1.48
N PHE A 208 -11.03 -7.81 0.46
CA PHE A 208 -12.04 -8.87 0.57
C PHE A 208 -11.40 -10.23 0.83
N LEU A 209 -10.33 -10.57 0.08
CA LEU A 209 -9.53 -11.78 0.34
C LEU A 209 -8.98 -11.80 1.77
N GLY A 210 -8.34 -10.71 2.21
CA GLY A 210 -7.79 -10.61 3.56
C GLY A 210 -8.85 -10.69 4.66
N TYR A 211 -10.08 -10.24 4.38
CA TYR A 211 -11.19 -10.32 5.33
C TYR A 211 -11.66 -11.76 5.51
N ILE A 212 -11.77 -12.52 4.40
CA ILE A 212 -12.04 -13.96 4.44
C ILE A 212 -10.94 -14.68 5.22
N THR A 213 -9.67 -14.39 4.94
CA THR A 213 -8.55 -14.98 5.69
C THR A 213 -8.64 -14.68 7.18
N GLY A 214 -9.00 -13.44 7.55
CA GLY A 214 -9.21 -13.05 8.95
C GLY A 214 -10.29 -13.89 9.65
N ILE A 215 -11.41 -14.14 8.97
CA ILE A 215 -12.47 -15.02 9.48
C ILE A 215 -11.94 -16.45 9.69
N SER A 216 -11.23 -17.01 8.70
CA SER A 216 -10.70 -18.37 8.75
C SER A 216 -9.76 -18.61 9.94
N VAL A 217 -9.04 -17.58 10.39
CA VAL A 217 -8.12 -17.67 11.54
C VAL A 217 -8.69 -17.10 12.85
N ASN A 218 -10.01 -16.90 12.90
CA ASN A 218 -10.74 -16.35 14.04
C ASN A 218 -10.21 -14.98 14.51
N LEU A 219 -9.76 -14.16 13.57
CA LEU A 219 -9.25 -12.82 13.83
C LEU A 219 -10.31 -11.75 13.47
N ARG A 220 -10.91 -11.14 14.50
CA ARG A 220 -11.92 -10.08 14.34
C ARG A 220 -11.27 -8.72 14.03
N ILE A 221 -10.90 -8.50 12.77
CA ILE A 221 -10.43 -7.20 12.28
C ILE A 221 -11.58 -6.44 11.58
N ARG A 222 -11.69 -5.14 11.83
CA ARG A 222 -12.62 -4.26 11.09
C ARG A 222 -12.20 -4.16 9.62
N TYR A 223 -13.14 -4.24 8.68
CA TYR A 223 -12.84 -4.19 7.24
C TYR A 223 -11.90 -3.04 6.82
N LYS A 224 -12.10 -1.82 7.36
CA LYS A 224 -11.21 -0.66 7.10
C LYS A 224 -9.72 -0.92 7.41
N ASN A 225 -9.44 -1.77 8.39
CA ASN A 225 -8.10 -2.12 8.81
C ASN A 225 -7.51 -3.18 7.86
N VAL A 226 -8.34 -4.13 7.41
CA VAL A 226 -7.95 -5.09 6.35
C VAL A 226 -7.64 -4.36 5.04
N TYR A 227 -8.42 -3.34 4.70
CA TYR A 227 -8.14 -2.47 3.56
C TYR A 227 -6.77 -1.79 3.65
N ASN A 228 -6.38 -1.33 4.85
CA ASN A 228 -5.03 -0.81 5.06
C ASN A 228 -3.96 -1.87 4.79
N VAL A 229 -4.15 -3.08 5.30
CA VAL A 229 -3.23 -4.20 5.07
C VAL A 229 -3.10 -4.47 3.57
N ALA A 230 -4.21 -4.56 2.83
CA ALA A 230 -4.21 -4.78 1.40
C ALA A 230 -3.37 -3.72 0.64
N ILE A 231 -3.54 -2.43 0.93
CA ILE A 231 -2.72 -1.37 0.31
C ILE A 231 -1.24 -1.56 0.61
N TYR A 232 -0.89 -1.78 1.88
CA TYR A 232 0.52 -1.92 2.26
C TYR A 232 1.15 -3.19 1.66
N SER A 233 0.41 -4.28 1.59
CA SER A 233 0.82 -5.55 0.96
C SER A 233 1.08 -5.42 -0.54
N MET A 234 0.40 -4.51 -1.25
CA MET A 234 0.63 -4.28 -2.68
C MET A 234 1.92 -3.51 -2.99
N THR A 235 2.55 -2.88 -2.01
CA THR A 235 3.71 -2.00 -2.22
C THR A 235 4.86 -2.70 -2.97
N LEU A 236 5.26 -3.89 -2.50
CA LEU A 236 6.33 -4.65 -3.14
C LEU A 236 5.94 -5.10 -4.57
N PRO A 237 4.77 -5.76 -4.77
CA PRO A 237 4.25 -6.06 -6.11
C PRO A 237 4.25 -4.87 -7.08
N ILE A 238 3.81 -3.69 -6.62
CA ILE A 238 3.79 -2.46 -7.41
C ILE A 238 5.20 -2.05 -7.85
N ILE A 239 6.17 -2.07 -6.93
CA ILE A 239 7.57 -1.70 -7.24
C ILE A 239 8.18 -2.71 -8.22
N LEU A 240 7.92 -4.00 -8.02
CA LEU A 240 8.41 -5.04 -8.91
C LEU A 240 7.81 -4.90 -10.32
N ASN A 241 6.52 -4.57 -10.40
CA ASN A 241 5.83 -4.29 -11.65
C ASN A 241 6.39 -3.05 -12.36
N LEU A 242 6.72 -1.99 -11.63
CA LEU A 242 7.38 -0.81 -12.20
C LEU A 242 8.71 -1.18 -12.87
N ILE A 243 9.56 -1.92 -12.16
CA ILE A 243 10.86 -2.34 -12.68
C ILE A 243 10.69 -3.17 -13.94
N TYR A 244 9.76 -4.14 -13.92
CA TYR A 244 9.47 -4.95 -15.10
C TYR A 244 8.97 -4.12 -16.28
N MET A 245 8.02 -3.20 -16.06
CA MET A 245 7.49 -2.33 -17.12
C MET A 245 8.60 -1.48 -17.75
N ILE A 246 9.49 -0.91 -16.94
CA ILE A 246 10.64 -0.14 -17.45
C ILE A 246 11.55 -1.03 -18.30
N VAL A 247 11.91 -2.22 -17.81
CA VAL A 247 12.73 -3.17 -18.57
C VAL A 247 12.05 -3.55 -19.89
N ASN A 248 10.75 -3.84 -19.84
CA ASN A 248 9.96 -4.20 -21.02
C ASN A 248 9.91 -3.06 -22.05
N ILE A 249 9.68 -1.81 -21.63
CA ILE A 249 9.65 -0.65 -22.53
C ILE A 249 11.00 -0.42 -23.20
N LEU A 250 12.10 -0.54 -22.44
CA LEU A 250 13.43 -0.24 -22.95
C LEU A 250 13.95 -1.36 -23.87
N THR A 251 13.75 -2.62 -23.49
CA THR A 251 14.37 -3.79 -24.15
C THR A 251 13.41 -4.58 -25.04
N GLY A 252 12.10 -4.42 -24.88
CA GLY A 252 11.09 -5.29 -25.49
C GLY A 252 10.97 -6.66 -24.81
N TYR A 253 11.70 -6.93 -23.72
CA TYR A 253 11.69 -8.23 -23.07
C TYR A 253 10.34 -8.52 -22.40
N THR A 254 9.69 -9.60 -22.82
CA THR A 254 8.38 -10.03 -22.27
C THR A 254 8.52 -11.26 -21.41
N ILE A 255 8.05 -11.20 -20.16
CA ILE A 255 7.93 -12.37 -19.28
C ILE A 255 6.48 -12.86 -19.36
N LYS A 256 6.28 -14.08 -19.87
CA LYS A 256 4.94 -14.69 -19.88
C LYS A 256 4.42 -14.83 -18.46
N TYR A 257 3.14 -14.55 -18.26
CA TYR A 257 2.45 -14.66 -16.96
C TYR A 257 2.99 -13.77 -15.84
N PHE A 258 3.75 -12.72 -16.17
CA PHE A 258 4.23 -11.77 -15.17
C PHE A 258 3.07 -11.13 -14.38
N SER A 259 1.90 -10.97 -15.02
CA SER A 259 0.71 -10.46 -14.35
C SER A 259 0.19 -11.36 -13.23
N ILE A 260 0.18 -12.67 -13.48
CA ILE A 260 -0.24 -13.68 -12.52
C ILE A 260 0.75 -13.73 -11.35
N LEU A 261 2.05 -13.56 -11.63
CA LEU A 261 3.10 -13.56 -10.63
C LEU A 261 2.89 -12.46 -9.57
N TYR A 262 2.71 -11.19 -9.98
CA TYR A 262 2.54 -10.11 -9.00
C TYR A 262 1.21 -10.24 -8.23
N MET A 263 0.16 -10.74 -8.88
CA MET A 263 -1.11 -11.04 -8.21
C MET A 263 -0.91 -12.09 -7.12
N ALA A 264 -0.20 -13.18 -7.43
CA ALA A 264 0.12 -14.23 -6.47
C ALA A 264 0.96 -13.69 -5.29
N ILE A 265 1.98 -12.87 -5.56
CA ILE A 265 2.79 -12.24 -4.50
C ILE A 265 1.91 -11.38 -3.60
N THR A 266 0.97 -10.61 -4.17
CA THR A 266 0.03 -9.78 -3.40
C THR A 266 -0.85 -10.63 -2.49
N CYS A 267 -1.45 -11.70 -3.02
CA CYS A 267 -2.26 -12.64 -2.24
C CYS A 267 -1.46 -13.24 -1.07
N ILE A 268 -0.24 -13.71 -1.34
CA ILE A 268 0.66 -14.26 -0.32
C ILE A 268 0.95 -13.20 0.76
N TYR A 269 1.25 -11.97 0.36
CA TYR A 269 1.54 -10.87 1.30
C TYR A 269 0.35 -10.52 2.18
N VAL A 270 -0.87 -10.47 1.62
CA VAL A 270 -2.09 -10.19 2.39
C VAL A 270 -2.34 -11.30 3.40
N ILE A 271 -2.29 -12.56 2.96
CA ILE A 271 -2.51 -13.72 3.84
C ILE A 271 -1.45 -13.75 4.94
N ALA A 272 -0.17 -13.63 4.57
CA ALA A 272 0.94 -13.64 5.52
C ALA A 272 0.82 -12.51 6.55
N ALA A 273 0.48 -11.30 6.12
CA ALA A 273 0.28 -10.17 7.04
C ALA A 273 -0.84 -10.46 8.05
N ILE A 274 -1.97 -11.02 7.62
CA ILE A 274 -3.07 -11.38 8.52
C ILE A 274 -2.67 -12.49 9.52
N LEU A 275 -1.94 -13.51 9.06
CA LEU A 275 -1.45 -14.59 9.92
C LEU A 275 -0.45 -14.09 10.97
N ILE A 276 0.48 -13.22 10.55
CA ILE A 276 1.47 -12.61 11.45
C ILE A 276 0.75 -11.74 12.49
N ILE A 277 -0.20 -10.92 12.08
CA ILE A 277 -1.01 -10.10 13.00
C ILE A 277 -1.75 -11.00 14.00
N ARG A 278 -2.31 -12.14 13.56
CA ARG A 278 -2.94 -13.09 14.48
C ARG A 278 -1.95 -13.62 15.51
N SER A 279 -0.77 -14.06 15.05
CA SER A 279 0.30 -14.59 15.91
C SER A 279 0.74 -13.56 16.96
N GLU A 280 0.97 -12.32 16.54
CA GLU A 280 1.35 -11.22 17.44
C GLU A 280 0.28 -10.90 18.49
N ILE A 281 -1.00 -10.93 18.11
CA ILE A 281 -2.12 -10.75 19.06
C ILE A 281 -2.15 -11.90 20.08
N ILE A 282 -1.94 -13.14 19.65
CA ILE A 282 -1.89 -14.30 20.56
C ILE A 282 -0.73 -14.15 21.55
N LYS A 283 0.47 -13.77 21.08
CA LYS A 283 1.63 -13.54 21.95
C LYS A 283 1.33 -12.49 23.03
N LYS A 284 0.77 -11.34 22.63
CA LYS A 284 0.38 -10.26 23.56
C LYS A 284 -0.67 -10.72 24.58
N GLN A 285 -1.63 -11.56 24.18
CA GLN A 285 -2.61 -12.13 25.10
C GLN A 285 -1.96 -13.03 26.15
N ILE A 286 -1.01 -13.89 25.75
CA ILE A 286 -0.27 -14.77 26.65
C ILE A 286 0.59 -13.96 27.64
N GLU A 287 1.30 -12.96 27.14
CA GLU A 287 2.12 -12.07 27.99
C GLU A 287 1.27 -11.33 29.02
N LEU A 288 0.10 -10.80 28.61
CA LEU A 288 -0.83 -10.14 29.53
C LEU A 288 -1.36 -11.11 30.60
N SER A 289 -1.72 -12.34 30.23
CA SER A 289 -2.17 -13.34 31.19
C SER A 289 -1.10 -13.67 32.24
N LYS A 290 0.17 -13.80 31.83
CA LYS A 290 1.28 -14.03 32.77
C LYS A 290 1.47 -12.86 33.74
N ILE A 291 1.37 -11.63 33.25
CA ILE A 291 1.46 -10.43 34.09
C ILE A 291 0.31 -10.39 35.11
N LEU A 292 -0.90 -10.74 34.70
CA LEU A 292 -2.06 -10.79 35.60
C LEU A 292 -1.90 -11.88 36.67
N GLU A 293 -1.42 -13.07 36.30
CA GLU A 293 -1.12 -14.15 37.26
C GLU A 293 -0.04 -13.74 38.26
N GLU A 294 1.02 -13.06 37.83
CA GLU A 294 2.06 -12.54 38.73
C GLU A 294 1.51 -11.46 39.67
N GLN A 295 0.69 -10.53 39.17
CA GLN A 295 0.06 -9.52 40.03
C GLN A 295 -0.91 -10.13 41.04
N GLU A 296 -1.64 -11.17 40.68
CA GLU A 296 -2.52 -11.89 41.60
C GLU A 296 -1.74 -12.61 42.70
N LYS A 297 -0.63 -13.28 42.36
CA LYS A 297 0.28 -13.89 43.36
C LYS A 297 0.86 -12.84 44.32
N VAL A 298 1.37 -11.72 43.79
CA VAL A 298 1.89 -10.63 44.62
C VAL A 298 0.81 -10.08 45.55
N ARG A 299 -0.42 -9.93 45.06
CA ARG A 299 -1.56 -9.48 45.87
C ARG A 299 -1.90 -10.48 46.98
N GLN A 300 -1.93 -11.77 46.68
CA GLN A 300 -2.16 -12.83 47.67
C GLN A 300 -1.06 -12.84 48.74
N GLU A 301 0.22 -12.71 48.35
CA GLU A 301 1.33 -12.61 49.31
C GLU A 301 1.24 -11.38 50.21
N ILE A 302 0.78 -10.23 49.68
CA ILE A 302 0.57 -9.02 50.48
C ILE A 302 -0.58 -9.23 51.46
N GLU A 303 -1.71 -9.79 51.01
CA GLU A 303 -2.86 -10.10 51.88
C GLU A 303 -2.49 -11.12 52.97
N GLU A 304 -1.68 -12.12 52.65
CA GLU A 304 -1.19 -13.11 53.61
C GLU A 304 -0.23 -12.47 54.62
N LYS A 305 0.71 -11.63 54.17
CA LYS A 305 1.59 -10.85 55.06
C LYS A 305 0.81 -9.89 55.95
N GLU A 306 -0.24 -9.26 55.45
CA GLU A 306 -1.12 -8.41 56.27
C GLU A 306 -1.92 -9.21 57.29
N ARG A 307 -2.43 -10.40 56.92
CA ARG A 307 -3.07 -11.31 57.88
C ARG A 307 -2.09 -11.78 58.95
N GLN A 308 -0.89 -12.19 58.56
CA GLN A 308 0.16 -12.59 59.49
C GLN A 308 0.51 -11.44 60.45
N LYS A 309 0.67 -10.21 59.95
CA LYS A 309 0.89 -9.02 60.82
C LYS A 309 -0.27 -8.77 61.78
N LYS A 310 -1.53 -8.87 61.32
CA LYS A 310 -2.70 -8.70 62.19
C LYS A 310 -2.79 -9.79 63.26
N GLU A 311 -2.50 -11.04 62.91
CA GLU A 311 -2.43 -12.14 63.88
C GLU A 311 -1.29 -11.98 64.89
N GLU A 312 -0.12 -11.49 64.46
CA GLU A 312 1.00 -11.17 65.35
C GLU A 312 0.65 -10.02 66.30
N GLU A 313 0.02 -8.95 65.82
CA GLU A 313 -0.46 -7.84 66.64
C GLU A 313 -1.52 -8.27 67.66
N GLU A 314 -2.45 -9.16 67.29
CA GLU A 314 -3.42 -9.74 68.24
C GLU A 314 -2.75 -10.61 69.29
N LYS A 315 -1.82 -11.48 68.89
CA LYS A 315 -1.04 -12.32 69.83
C LYS A 315 -0.23 -11.45 70.80
N GLU A 316 0.35 -10.35 70.34
CA GLU A 316 1.09 -9.42 71.18
C GLU A 316 0.17 -8.64 72.13
N LYS A 317 -1.01 -8.20 71.67
CA LYS A 317 -2.04 -7.59 72.53
C LYS A 317 -2.49 -8.54 73.63
N ASN A 318 -2.74 -9.81 73.30
CA ASN A 318 -3.13 -10.83 74.27
C ASN A 318 -2.01 -11.09 75.29
N ARG A 319 -0.74 -11.22 74.85
CA ARG A 319 0.41 -11.33 75.76
C ARG A 319 0.53 -10.16 76.73
N LYS A 320 0.36 -8.92 76.25
CA LYS A 320 0.39 -7.72 77.10
C LYS A 320 -0.76 -7.69 78.11
N LYS A 321 -1.93 -8.24 77.74
CA LYS A 321 -3.08 -8.40 78.64
C LYS A 321 -2.79 -9.42 79.76
N ASP A 322 -2.29 -10.60 79.38
CA ASP A 322 -1.90 -11.66 80.33
C ASP A 322 -0.80 -11.20 81.28
N GLU A 323 0.14 -10.40 80.79
CA GLU A 323 1.25 -9.87 81.59
C GLU A 323 0.76 -8.81 82.60
N LYS A 324 -0.19 -7.96 82.20
CA LYS A 324 -0.88 -7.03 83.12
C LYS A 324 -1.66 -7.77 84.20
N GLU A 325 -2.42 -8.81 83.84
CA GLU A 325 -3.14 -9.64 84.82
C GLU A 325 -2.19 -10.32 85.80
N ARG A 326 -1.06 -10.85 85.32
CA ARG A 326 -0.01 -11.42 86.18
C ARG A 326 0.63 -10.39 87.11
N GLN A 327 0.82 -9.15 86.65
CA GLN A 327 1.34 -8.06 87.50
C GLN A 327 0.30 -7.62 88.55
N GLU A 328 -0.98 -7.54 88.21
CA GLU A 328 -2.06 -7.26 89.16
C GLU A 328 -2.18 -8.37 90.22
N GLN A 329 -2.07 -9.65 89.82
CA GLN A 329 -2.03 -10.76 90.76
C GLN A 329 -0.80 -10.71 91.68
N LYS A 330 0.36 -10.26 91.18
CA LYS A 330 1.57 -10.04 92.00
C LYS A 330 1.41 -8.87 92.97
N LYS A 331 0.76 -7.78 92.57
CA LYS A 331 0.44 -6.64 93.46
C LYS A 331 -0.53 -7.05 94.58
N LYS A 332 -1.60 -7.80 94.25
CA LYS A 332 -2.52 -8.37 95.25
C LYS A 332 -1.82 -9.31 96.24
N LYS A 333 -0.82 -10.08 95.78
CA LYS A 333 0.02 -10.94 96.66
C LYS A 333 1.03 -10.15 97.53
N GLN A 334 1.42 -8.94 97.13
CA GLN A 334 2.30 -8.06 97.91
C GLN A 334 1.53 -7.22 98.95
N GLU A 335 0.30 -6.80 98.66
CA GLU A 335 -0.59 -6.15 99.65
C GLU A 335 -0.94 -7.10 100.80
N ASN A 336 -1.16 -8.39 100.53
CA ASN A 336 -1.40 -9.39 101.58
C ASN A 336 -0.18 -9.76 102.45
N LYS A 337 1.02 -9.19 102.21
CA LYS A 337 2.23 -9.44 103.00
C LYS A 337 2.61 -8.31 103.97
N LYS A 338 1.86 -7.20 104.03
CA LYS A 338 2.11 -6.07 104.94
C LYS A 338 0.91 -5.77 105.84
N THR A 339 0.61 -6.68 106.76
CA THR A 339 -0.17 -6.37 107.98
C THR A 339 0.16 -7.40 109.07
N PRO A 340 0.76 -6.99 110.22
CA PRO A 340 1.01 -7.90 111.34
C PRO A 340 -0.27 -8.16 112.14
N LYS A 341 -0.38 -9.36 112.71
CA LYS A 341 -1.41 -9.75 113.67
C LYS A 341 -1.13 -9.18 115.06
N THR A 342 -2.17 -8.62 115.68
CA THR A 342 -2.39 -8.45 117.13
C THR A 342 -3.92 -8.32 117.21
N GLY A 343 -4.71 -9.07 117.95
CA GLY A 343 -4.56 -10.02 119.04
C GLY A 343 -5.89 -9.88 119.79
N GLU A 344 -6.68 -10.95 119.92
CA GLU A 344 -7.56 -11.23 121.07
C GLU A 344 -8.38 -12.51 120.84
N ASN A 345 -8.67 -13.15 121.96
CA ASN A 345 -9.04 -14.54 122.16
C ASN A 345 -10.51 -14.84 121.81
N PRO A 346 -10.90 -16.13 121.72
CA PRO A 346 -12.18 -16.60 121.21
C PRO A 346 -13.19 -16.87 122.34
N GLU A 347 -14.47 -16.95 121.98
CA GLU A 347 -15.42 -17.83 122.68
C GLU A 347 -16.32 -18.59 121.70
N PRO A 348 -16.76 -19.82 122.06
CA PRO A 348 -17.23 -20.84 121.13
C PRO A 348 -18.75 -21.07 121.22
N GLN A 349 -19.36 -21.62 120.17
CA GLN A 349 -20.62 -22.39 120.24
C GLN A 349 -20.75 -23.28 118.99
N ALA A 350 -20.64 -24.60 119.19
CA ALA A 350 -21.75 -25.56 119.15
C ALA A 350 -22.26 -25.84 117.72
N ASN A 351 -21.81 -26.93 117.10
CA ASN A 351 -22.49 -28.23 117.05
C ASN A 351 -23.63 -28.23 116.02
N ILE A 352 -23.57 -29.11 115.03
CA ILE A 352 -24.51 -30.23 114.81
C ILE A 352 -24.25 -30.85 113.43
N LYS A 353 -24.09 -32.18 113.46
CA LYS A 353 -24.13 -33.14 112.36
C LYS A 353 -25.53 -33.23 111.73
N THR A 354 -25.55 -33.56 110.45
CA THR A 354 -26.47 -34.51 109.76
C THR A 354 -25.94 -34.55 108.31
N GLU A 355 -25.34 -35.61 107.76
CA GLU A 355 -25.79 -37.00 107.56
C GLU A 355 -27.25 -37.16 107.10
N GLU A 356 -27.40 -38.07 106.12
CA GLU A 356 -28.60 -38.54 105.41
C GLU A 356 -28.86 -37.86 104.05
N PHE A 357 -29.00 -38.56 102.92
CA PHE A 357 -29.05 -40.00 102.58
C PHE A 357 -28.56 -40.19 101.13
#